data_AF-A0AAN7A7U9-F1
#
_entry.id   AF-A0AAN7A7U9-F1
#
_cell.length_a   1.000
_cell.length_b   1.000
_cell.length_c   1.000
_cell.angle_alpha   90.00
_cell.angle_beta   90.00
_cell.angle_gamma   90.00
#
_symmetry.space_group_name_H-M   'P 1'
#
loop_
_entity.id
_entity.type
_entity.pdbx_description
1 polymer ?
#
loop_
_entity_poly.entity_id
_entity_poly.type
_entity_poly.pdbx_seq_one_letter_code
_entity_poly.pdbx_strand_id
1 'polypeptide(L)'
;MVQITGFTKRAVVSYAAAISLAANLSNPTDLSNSATAMSAFYLPDVTAFTLGAITRISDQDSFKQGTEFLLGKYNESGIGTDFRLDHYKIDPVGESSAIAWVTRMALPGSGAKRKAKGTLNGGWKFTNVYGFRVLPDGRKG
;
A
#
# COMPACT_ATOMS: atom_id res chain seq x y z
N MET A 1 22.51 6.76 -9.34
CA MET A 1 21.72 5.54 -9.00
C MET A 1 21.45 5.37 -7.49
N VAL A 2 22.44 5.49 -6.60
CA VAL A 2 22.25 5.34 -5.13
C VAL A 2 21.16 6.26 -4.54
N GLN A 3 21.02 7.47 -5.10
CA GLN A 3 20.03 8.43 -4.63
C GLN A 3 18.58 7.94 -4.83
N ILE A 4 18.19 7.51 -6.04
CA ILE A 4 16.82 7.03 -6.28
C ILE A 4 16.48 5.81 -5.43
N THR A 5 17.38 4.84 -5.28
CA THR A 5 17.15 3.67 -4.41
C THR A 5 16.92 4.10 -2.96
N GLY A 6 17.69 5.07 -2.45
CA GLY A 6 17.49 5.63 -1.12
C GLY A 6 16.15 6.36 -0.96
N PHE A 7 15.72 7.12 -1.97
CA PHE A 7 14.41 7.77 -1.98
C PHE A 7 13.26 6.76 -2.02
N THR A 8 13.32 5.80 -2.92
CA THR A 8 12.32 4.73 -3.04
C THR A 8 12.22 3.92 -1.74
N LYS A 9 13.35 3.59 -1.10
CA LYS A 9 13.34 2.91 0.20
C LYS A 9 12.60 3.71 1.26
N ARG A 10 12.85 5.02 1.37
CA ARG A 10 12.13 5.88 2.31
C ARG A 10 10.63 5.93 2.02
N ALA A 11 10.25 5.99 0.74
CA ALA A 11 8.85 5.97 0.34
C ALA A 11 8.18 4.64 0.76
N VAL A 12 8.79 3.49 0.47
CA VAL A 12 8.27 2.18 0.86
C VAL A 12 8.11 2.06 2.38
N VAL A 13 9.09 2.52 3.15
CA VAL A 13 9.01 2.53 4.62
C VAL A 13 7.89 3.45 5.13
N SER A 14 7.72 4.63 4.52
CA SER A 14 6.62 5.54 4.84
C SER A 14 5.26 4.92 4.55
N TYR A 15 5.13 4.22 3.41
CA TYR A 15 3.91 3.49 3.07
C TYR A 15 3.62 2.37 4.07
N ALA A 16 4.64 1.62 4.49
CA ALA A 16 4.52 0.58 5.49
C ALA A 16 4.03 1.11 6.86
N ALA A 17 4.47 2.30 7.25
CA ALA A 17 3.95 2.98 8.43
C ALA A 17 2.48 3.36 8.26
N ALA A 18 2.10 3.91 7.10
CA ALA A 18 0.73 4.32 6.81
C ALA A 18 -0.27 3.14 6.82
N ILE A 19 0.09 2.00 6.23
CA ILE A 19 -0.77 0.80 6.23
C ILE A 19 -0.92 0.18 7.62
N SER A 20 0.08 0.36 8.50
CA SER A 20 0.03 -0.16 9.87
C SER A 20 -0.95 0.63 10.76
N LEU A 21 -1.31 1.87 10.37
CA LEU A 21 -2.30 2.68 11.11
C LEU A 21 -3.69 2.03 11.10
N ALA A 22 -4.02 1.24 10.07
CA ALA A 22 -5.29 0.54 9.97
C ALA A 22 -5.36 -0.74 10.84
N ALA A 23 -4.32 -1.04 11.63
CA ALA A 23 -4.27 -2.27 12.44
C ALA A 23 -5.29 -2.29 13.60
N ASN A 24 -5.74 -1.14 14.08
CA ASN A 24 -6.72 -1.05 15.17
C ASN A 24 -8.07 -0.54 14.64
N LEU A 25 -8.97 -1.46 14.34
CA LEU A 25 -10.30 -1.16 13.77
C LEU A 25 -11.34 -0.72 14.80
N SER A 26 -10.97 -0.58 16.07
CA SER A 26 -11.91 -0.16 17.11
C SER A 26 -12.40 1.29 16.91
N ASN A 27 -11.73 2.05 16.03
CA ASN A 27 -12.00 3.45 15.78
C ASN A 27 -12.09 3.74 14.27
N PRO A 28 -13.25 4.13 13.73
CA PRO A 28 -13.42 4.55 12.33
C PRO A 28 -12.46 5.67 11.89
N THR A 29 -11.98 6.47 12.85
CA THR A 29 -10.97 7.52 12.63
C THR A 29 -9.64 6.94 12.16
N ASP A 30 -9.27 5.74 12.63
CA ASP A 30 -8.00 5.11 12.30
C ASP A 30 -7.97 4.64 10.83
N LEU A 31 -9.13 4.22 10.29
CA LEU A 31 -9.29 3.91 8.87
C LEU A 31 -9.10 5.13 7.97
N SER A 32 -9.78 6.24 8.28
CA SER A 32 -9.66 7.46 7.47
C SER A 32 -8.26 8.08 7.57
N ASN A 33 -7.64 8.02 8.76
CA ASN A 33 -6.25 8.44 8.95
C ASN A 33 -5.28 7.57 8.14
N SER A 34 -5.45 6.25 8.18
CA SER A 34 -4.65 5.33 7.37
C SER A 34 -4.83 5.60 5.88
N ALA A 35 -6.07 5.76 5.40
CA ALA A 35 -6.34 6.06 4.00
C ALA A 35 -5.74 7.40 3.56
N THR A 36 -5.80 8.44 4.39
CA THR A 36 -5.16 9.74 4.14
C THR A 36 -3.63 9.59 4.06
N ALA A 37 -3.02 8.86 5.00
CA ALA A 37 -1.58 8.63 5.00
C ALA A 37 -1.13 7.76 3.82
N MET A 38 -1.95 6.78 3.41
CA MET A 38 -1.70 5.92 2.26
C MET A 38 -1.86 6.69 0.94
N SER A 39 -2.84 7.58 0.82
CA SER A 39 -3.05 8.35 -0.42
C SER A 39 -1.91 9.33 -0.69
N ALA A 40 -1.35 9.93 0.38
CA ALA A 40 -0.20 10.82 0.31
C ALA A 40 1.09 10.16 -0.22
N PHE A 41 1.15 8.83 -0.30
CA PHE A 41 2.26 8.11 -0.93
C PHE A 41 2.27 8.28 -2.46
N TYR A 42 1.11 8.53 -3.05
CA TYR A 42 0.92 8.60 -4.49
C TYR A 42 0.92 10.05 -4.96
N LEU A 43 1.35 10.33 -6.19
CA LEU A 43 1.07 11.63 -6.81
C LEU A 43 -0.34 11.68 -7.39
N PRO A 44 -0.89 12.86 -7.67
CA PRO A 44 -1.99 12.99 -8.62
C PRO A 44 -1.65 12.32 -9.97
N ASP A 45 -2.67 11.90 -10.71
CA ASP A 45 -2.55 11.23 -12.02
C ASP A 45 -1.89 9.83 -12.00
N VAL A 46 -2.08 9.07 -10.92
CA VAL A 46 -1.63 7.67 -10.87
C VAL A 46 -2.49 6.79 -11.78
N THR A 47 -1.82 5.91 -12.51
CA THR A 47 -2.47 4.79 -13.20
C THR A 47 -2.31 3.53 -12.36
N ALA A 48 -3.43 2.98 -11.91
CA ALA A 48 -3.50 1.73 -11.16
C ALA A 48 -3.95 0.59 -12.08
N PHE A 49 -3.35 -0.58 -11.89
CA PHE A 49 -3.70 -1.81 -12.59
C PHE A 49 -4.17 -2.83 -11.54
N THR A 50 -5.46 -3.15 -11.55
CA THR A 50 -6.07 -4.01 -10.52
C THR A 50 -6.99 -5.02 -11.19
N LEU A 51 -6.69 -6.32 -11.04
CA LEU A 51 -7.52 -7.43 -11.54
C LEU A 51 -7.88 -7.32 -13.04
N GLY A 52 -6.95 -6.82 -13.87
CA GLY A 52 -7.16 -6.62 -15.30
C GLY A 52 -7.85 -5.31 -15.69
N ALA A 53 -8.30 -4.51 -14.71
CA ALA A 53 -8.78 -3.15 -14.94
C ALA A 53 -7.63 -2.15 -14.89
N ILE A 54 -7.71 -1.11 -15.73
CA ILE A 54 -6.85 0.06 -15.71
C ILE A 54 -7.67 1.23 -15.20
N THR A 55 -7.23 1.87 -14.13
CA THR A 55 -7.92 3.02 -13.54
C THR A 55 -6.95 4.17 -13.41
N ARG A 56 -7.31 5.33 -13.95
CA ARG A 56 -6.59 6.58 -13.71
C ARG A 56 -7.23 7.30 -12.54
N ILE A 57 -6.43 7.64 -11.54
CA ILE A 57 -6.86 8.39 -10.35
C ILE A 57 -6.22 9.77 -10.46
N SER A 58 -7.05 10.76 -10.79
CA SER A 58 -6.58 12.10 -11.16
C SER A 58 -6.23 12.97 -9.96
N ASP A 59 -6.83 12.72 -8.79
CA ASP A 59 -6.68 13.56 -7.60
C ASP A 59 -6.55 12.73 -6.31
N GLN A 60 -6.09 13.40 -5.26
CA GLN A 60 -5.82 12.80 -3.95
C GLN A 60 -7.08 12.35 -3.21
N ASP A 61 -8.19 13.06 -3.36
CA ASP A 61 -9.44 12.75 -2.66
C ASP A 61 -10.05 11.47 -3.23
N SER A 62 -10.04 11.31 -4.56
CA SER A 62 -10.40 10.08 -5.25
C SER A 62 -9.54 8.89 -4.79
N PHE A 63 -8.24 9.12 -4.59
CA PHE A 63 -7.33 8.09 -4.08
C PHE A 63 -7.67 7.68 -2.65
N LYS A 64 -7.92 8.67 -1.77
CA LYS A 64 -8.31 8.44 -0.38
C LYS A 64 -9.61 7.65 -0.32
N GLN A 65 -10.65 8.06 -1.03
CA GLN A 65 -11.95 7.37 -1.06
C GLN A 65 -11.82 5.93 -1.55
N GLY A 66 -11.06 5.69 -2.63
CA GLY A 66 -10.79 4.35 -3.12
C GLY A 66 -10.05 3.48 -2.10
N THR A 67 -9.11 4.07 -1.34
CA THR A 67 -8.38 3.38 -0.28
C THR A 67 -9.28 3.03 0.89
N GLU A 68 -10.13 3.97 1.36
CA GLU A 68 -11.11 3.71 2.42
C GLU A 68 -12.07 2.57 2.02
N PHE A 69 -12.58 2.60 0.78
CA PHE A 69 -13.43 1.55 0.24
C PHE A 69 -12.74 0.17 0.25
N LEU A 70 -11.50 0.09 -0.21
CA LEU A 70 -10.73 -1.17 -0.23
C LEU A 70 -10.46 -1.71 1.18
N LEU A 71 -10.08 -0.85 2.12
CA LEU A 71 -9.87 -1.26 3.52
C LEU A 71 -11.17 -1.77 4.16
N GLY A 72 -12.30 -1.11 3.88
CA GLY A 72 -13.63 -1.58 4.27
C GLY A 72 -13.94 -2.97 3.72
N LYS A 73 -13.68 -3.20 2.42
CA LYS A 73 -13.88 -4.50 1.78
C LYS A 73 -12.99 -5.60 2.38
N TYR A 74 -11.72 -5.31 2.68
CA TYR A 74 -10.85 -6.28 3.33
C TYR A 74 -11.34 -6.70 4.71
N ASN A 75 -11.92 -5.75 5.45
CA ASN A 75 -12.54 -6.05 6.74
C ASN A 75 -13.79 -6.93 6.58
N GLU A 76 -14.73 -6.55 5.71
CA GLU A 76 -15.94 -7.34 5.40
C GLU A 76 -15.62 -8.77 4.93
N SER A 77 -14.51 -8.93 4.21
CA SER A 77 -14.05 -10.22 3.67
C SER A 77 -13.34 -11.12 4.70
N GLY A 78 -13.04 -10.60 5.90
CA GLY A 78 -12.24 -11.32 6.90
C GLY A 78 -10.73 -11.39 6.59
N ILE A 79 -10.25 -10.65 5.59
CA ILE A 79 -8.81 -10.49 5.30
C ILE A 79 -8.12 -9.71 6.43
N GLY A 80 -8.84 -8.74 7.00
CA GLY A 80 -8.33 -7.83 8.03
C GLY A 80 -7.61 -6.62 7.45
N THR A 81 -7.31 -5.65 8.31
CA THR A 81 -6.65 -4.38 7.94
C THR A 81 -5.33 -4.13 8.68
N ASP A 82 -4.92 -5.04 9.56
CA ASP A 82 -3.55 -5.05 10.11
C ASP A 82 -2.61 -5.56 9.03
N PHE A 83 -2.15 -4.61 8.21
CA PHE A 83 -1.14 -4.84 7.20
C PHE A 83 0.24 -4.52 7.75
N ARG A 84 1.17 -5.46 7.56
CA ARG A 84 2.59 -5.29 7.92
C ARG A 84 3.45 -5.46 6.70
N LEU A 85 4.55 -4.71 6.63
CA LEU A 85 5.57 -4.94 5.61
C LEU A 85 6.27 -6.27 5.89
N ASP A 86 6.25 -7.18 4.92
CA ASP A 86 6.94 -8.48 4.99
C ASP A 86 8.34 -8.35 4.37
N HIS A 87 8.41 -7.91 3.12
CA HIS A 87 9.67 -7.64 2.44
C HIS A 87 9.45 -6.67 1.28
N TYR A 88 10.54 -6.13 0.75
CA TYR A 88 10.51 -5.35 -0.49
C TYR A 88 11.79 -5.54 -1.30
N LYS A 89 11.69 -5.33 -2.60
CA LYS A 89 12.80 -5.27 -3.55
C LYS A 89 12.72 -3.95 -4.31
N ILE A 90 13.85 -3.32 -4.57
CA ILE A 90 13.93 -2.09 -5.36
C ILE A 90 14.89 -2.35 -6.52
N ASP A 91 14.38 -2.22 -7.75
CA ASP A 91 15.18 -2.30 -8.96
C ASP A 91 15.30 -0.91 -9.58
N PRO A 92 16.47 -0.25 -9.50
CA PRO A 92 16.68 1.02 -10.19
C PRO A 92 16.64 0.80 -11.70
N VAL A 93 15.87 1.64 -12.41
CA VAL A 93 15.75 1.60 -13.87
C VAL A 93 16.62 2.67 -14.51
N GLY A 94 16.84 3.78 -13.81
CA GLY A 94 17.70 4.88 -14.25
C GLY A 94 18.15 5.74 -13.07
N GLU A 95 18.74 6.90 -13.35
CA GLU A 95 19.22 7.79 -12.29
C GLU A 95 18.11 8.40 -11.45
N SER A 96 16.95 8.62 -12.08
CA SER A 96 15.76 9.26 -11.49
C SER A 96 14.55 8.33 -11.38
N SER A 97 14.67 7.05 -11.74
CA SER A 97 13.54 6.12 -11.75
C SER A 97 13.90 4.76 -11.18
N ALA A 98 12.95 4.16 -10.46
CA ALA A 98 13.07 2.81 -9.91
C ALA A 98 11.70 2.14 -9.88
N ILE A 99 11.70 0.81 -9.80
CA ILE A 99 10.49 0.05 -9.51
C ILE A 99 10.68 -0.57 -8.13
N ALA A 100 9.61 -0.66 -7.34
CA ALA A 100 9.61 -1.38 -6.06
C ALA A 100 8.53 -2.45 -6.03
N TRP A 101 8.91 -3.63 -5.56
CA TRP A 101 8.04 -4.76 -5.28
C TRP A 101 7.88 -4.76 -3.78
N VAL A 102 6.68 -4.48 -3.30
CA VAL A 102 6.39 -4.33 -1.88
C VAL A 102 5.43 -5.42 -1.47
N THR A 103 5.91 -6.34 -0.66
CA THR A 103 5.11 -7.42 -0.12
C THR A 103 4.61 -7.03 1.26
N ARG A 104 3.28 -6.99 1.40
CA ARG A 104 2.57 -6.75 2.66
C ARG A 104 1.82 -7.98 3.10
N MET A 105 1.73 -8.19 4.40
CA MET A 105 0.99 -9.29 5.02
C MET A 105 -0.20 -8.72 5.78
N ALA A 106 -1.42 -9.12 5.41
CA ALA A 106 -2.63 -8.83 6.16
C ALA A 106 -2.86 -9.91 7.21
N LEU A 107 -2.98 -9.51 8.47
CA LEU A 107 -3.35 -10.42 9.55
C LEU A 107 -4.88 -10.55 9.62
N PRO A 108 -5.41 -11.78 9.85
CA PRO A 108 -6.85 -11.99 9.92
C PRO A 108 -7.47 -11.15 11.04
N GLY A 109 -8.66 -10.59 10.79
CA GLY A 109 -9.42 -9.89 11.83
C GLY A 109 -9.80 -10.81 13.00
N SER A 110 -10.11 -10.24 14.17
CA SER A 110 -10.40 -10.95 15.42
C SER A 110 -11.56 -11.97 15.33
N GLY A 111 -12.42 -11.89 14.31
CA GLY A 111 -13.50 -12.85 14.03
C GLY A 111 -13.19 -13.94 12.99
N ALA A 112 -12.02 -13.91 12.35
CA ALA A 112 -11.68 -14.86 11.29
C ALA A 112 -11.34 -16.24 11.88
N LYS A 113 -12.26 -17.21 11.71
CA LYS A 113 -12.01 -18.61 12.07
C LYS A 113 -10.79 -19.11 11.30
N ARG A 114 -9.67 -19.38 12.01
CA ARG A 114 -8.46 -20.08 11.51
C ARG A 114 -8.83 -21.45 10.91
N LYS A 115 -9.40 -21.50 9.71
CA LYS A 115 -9.80 -22.75 9.05
C LYS A 115 -9.61 -22.75 7.53
N ALA A 116 -8.76 -21.88 7.00
CA ALA A 116 -8.33 -22.03 5.61
C ALA A 116 -7.15 -23.01 5.54
N LYS A 117 -7.41 -24.24 5.10
CA LYS A 117 -6.38 -25.23 4.78
C LYS A 117 -5.55 -24.66 3.61
N GLY A 118 -4.39 -24.09 3.92
CA GLY A 118 -3.53 -23.39 2.95
C GLY A 118 -3.03 -22.02 3.42
N THR A 119 -3.60 -21.44 4.48
CA THR A 119 -2.97 -20.28 5.13
C THR A 119 -1.85 -20.76 6.04
N LEU A 120 -0.62 -20.36 5.73
CA LEU A 120 0.55 -20.57 6.58
C LEU A 120 0.36 -19.86 7.93
N ASN A 121 -0.42 -20.39 8.87
CA ASN A 121 -0.50 -19.97 10.29
C ASN A 121 -0.50 -18.44 10.61
N GLY A 122 -0.75 -17.51 9.67
CA GLY A 122 -0.17 -16.16 9.78
C GLY A 122 -0.61 -15.08 8.77
N GLY A 123 -1.76 -15.21 8.11
CA GLY A 123 -2.34 -14.13 7.29
C GLY A 123 -2.18 -14.27 5.77
N TRP A 124 -2.49 -13.19 5.04
CA TRP A 124 -2.50 -13.10 3.58
C TRP A 124 -1.35 -12.25 3.07
N LYS A 125 -0.56 -12.72 2.11
CA LYS A 125 0.52 -11.92 1.50
C LYS A 125 0.09 -11.34 0.15
N PHE A 126 0.36 -10.06 -0.04
CA PHE A 126 0.08 -9.32 -1.27
C PHE A 126 1.37 -8.63 -1.72
N THR A 127 1.75 -8.80 -2.98
CA THR A 127 2.87 -8.07 -3.58
C THR A 127 2.33 -7.04 -4.53
N ASN A 128 2.58 -5.77 -4.25
CA ASN A 128 2.25 -4.66 -5.13
C ASN A 128 3.53 -4.17 -5.83
N VAL A 129 3.40 -3.78 -7.10
CA VAL A 129 4.51 -3.21 -7.87
C VAL A 129 4.25 -1.72 -8.07
N TYR A 130 5.24 -0.91 -7.70
CA TYR A 130 5.18 0.55 -7.75
C TYR A 130 6.29 1.10 -8.63
N GLY A 131 5.93 1.93 -9.60
CA GLY A 131 6.90 2.75 -10.33
C GLY A 131 7.18 4.03 -9.56
N PHE A 132 8.45 4.42 -9.49
CA PHE A 132 8.89 5.67 -8.88
C PHE A 132 9.68 6.51 -9.86
N ARG A 133 9.49 7.83 -9.79
CA ARG A 133 10.26 8.84 -10.49
C ARG A 133 10.58 10.03 -9.58
N VAL A 134 11.77 10.59 -9.71
CA VAL A 134 12.10 11.92 -9.18
C VAL A 134 11.56 12.96 -10.16
N LEU A 135 10.73 13.87 -9.67
CA LEU A 135 10.27 15.02 -10.47
C LEU A 135 11.40 16.06 -10.60
N PRO A 136 11.38 16.87 -11.67
CA PRO A 136 12.41 17.90 -11.91
C PRO A 136 12.57 18.92 -10.77
N ASP A 137 11.54 19.09 -9.94
CA ASP A 137 11.51 19.97 -8.77
C ASP A 137 11.90 19.25 -7.45
N GLY A 138 12.39 18.00 -7.52
CA GLY A 138 12.76 17.19 -6.37
C GLY A 138 11.58 16.54 -5.63
N ARG A 139 10.33 16.74 -6.08
CA ARG A 139 9.17 16.04 -5.53
C ARG A 139 9.12 14.58 -6.02
N LYS A 140 8.44 13.73 -5.25
CA LYS A 140 8.38 12.27 -5.43
C LYS A 140 7.16 11.91 -6.28
N GLY A 141 7.24 10.88 -7.12
CA GLY A 141 6.10 10.25 -7.80
C GLY A 141 6.30 8.79 -8.07
#